data_AF-A0A7S1BQZ5-F1
#
_entry.id   AF-A0A7S1BQZ5-F1
#
_cell.length_a   1.000
_cell.length_b   1.000
_cell.length_c   1.000
_cell.angle_alpha   90.00
_cell.angle_beta   90.00
_cell.angle_gamma   90.00
#
_symmetry.space_group_name_H-M   'P 1'
#
loop_
_entity.id
_entity.type
_entity.pdbx_description
1 polymer ?
#
loop_
_entity_poly.entity_id
_entity_poly.type
_entity_poly.pdbx_seq_one_letter_code
_entity_poly.pdbx_strand_id
1 'polypeptide(L)'
;ILSITHSVVDGFTYYKIMNMLTEGREIDSLSFVRKHEFVSKMKEACGTAEHKLLLSTGFILTLLPGMLCGPKAKCDARFIDEEKVRQLKLDIKSRSTTPDDEFVCSTNDIITSAFSRATKSEILLMAINLRNRVSEASDNDAGNYESVVLYDAPGSESPEAVRSALRGGVPFIRRGNAPLPSFFQLLRGVRVSIITNWAFSSFRADLQMLDEEARGVPLTLHLPVYDY
;
A
#
# COMPACT_ATOMS: atom_id res chain seq x y z
N ILE A 1 0.35 23.31 4.75
CA ILE A 1 0.00 22.15 3.88
C ILE A 1 1.28 21.70 3.20
N LEU A 2 1.66 20.42 3.34
CA LEU A 2 2.77 19.84 2.58
C LEU A 2 2.19 19.06 1.40
N SER A 3 2.55 19.49 0.18
CA SER A 3 2.14 18.84 -1.07
C SER A 3 3.37 18.51 -1.90
N ILE A 4 3.43 17.30 -2.44
CA ILE A 4 4.55 16.81 -3.26
C ILE A 4 3.97 15.94 -4.38
N THR A 5 4.50 16.09 -5.60
CA THR A 5 4.03 15.32 -6.77
C THR A 5 4.40 13.83 -6.67
N HIS A 6 3.41 12.96 -6.90
CA HIS A 6 3.59 11.50 -6.88
C HIS A 6 4.47 10.97 -8.01
N SER A 7 4.71 11.79 -9.05
CA SER A 7 5.66 11.49 -10.12
C SER A 7 7.12 11.48 -9.63
N VAL A 8 7.38 12.08 -8.46
CA VAL A 8 8.73 12.19 -7.87
C VAL A 8 8.85 11.35 -6.61
N VAL A 9 7.82 11.31 -5.76
CA VAL A 9 7.88 10.64 -4.44
C VAL A 9 6.74 9.65 -4.23
N ASP A 10 6.97 8.64 -3.40
CA ASP A 10 5.93 7.78 -2.81
C ASP A 10 5.59 8.22 -1.37
N GLY A 11 4.63 7.53 -0.74
CA GLY A 11 4.22 7.80 0.64
C GLY A 11 5.38 7.67 1.66
N PHE A 12 6.32 6.75 1.43
CA PHE A 12 7.48 6.58 2.31
C PHE A 12 8.38 7.83 2.29
N THR A 13 8.74 8.29 1.09
CA THR A 13 9.57 9.51 0.94
C THR A 13 8.84 10.74 1.46
N TYR A 14 7.53 10.84 1.19
CA TYR A 14 6.70 11.92 1.73
C TYR A 14 6.80 12.02 3.25
N TYR A 15 6.57 10.92 3.96
CA TYR A 15 6.66 10.94 5.42
C TYR A 15 8.07 11.04 5.97
N LYS A 16 9.08 10.56 5.24
CA LYS A 16 10.46 10.75 5.65
C LYS A 16 10.82 12.24 5.64
N ILE A 17 10.44 12.97 4.59
CA ILE A 17 10.58 14.44 4.52
C ILE A 17 9.73 15.10 5.61
N MET A 18 8.48 14.70 5.78
CA MET A 18 7.60 15.27 6.79
C MET A 18 8.15 15.09 8.22
N ASN A 19 8.77 13.94 8.50
CA ASN A 19 9.45 13.69 9.77
C ASN A 19 10.63 14.65 9.97
N MET A 20 11.44 14.92 8.94
CA MET A 20 12.54 15.90 9.03
C MET A 20 12.08 17.34 9.25
N LEU A 21 10.83 17.66 8.87
CA LEU A 21 10.22 18.98 9.11
C LEU A 21 9.62 19.11 10.52
N THR A 22 9.51 18.00 11.26
CA THR A 22 8.97 18.01 12.62
C THR A 22 10.04 18.47 13.60
N GLU A 23 9.65 19.32 14.54
CA GLU A 23 10.55 19.84 15.58
C GLU A 23 11.25 18.71 16.35
N GLY A 24 12.55 18.89 16.60
CA GLY A 24 13.35 17.92 17.37
C GLY A 24 13.65 16.61 16.64
N ARG A 25 13.31 16.49 15.35
CA ARG A 25 13.68 15.33 14.52
C ARG A 25 15.03 15.55 13.82
N GLU A 26 15.72 14.44 13.60
CA GLU A 26 16.97 14.42 12.85
C GLU A 26 16.71 14.68 11.37
N ILE A 27 17.61 15.43 10.74
CA ILE A 27 17.59 15.71 9.31
C ILE A 27 18.57 14.74 8.65
N ASP A 28 18.04 13.78 7.88
CA ASP A 28 18.87 12.83 7.13
C ASP A 28 19.15 13.34 5.71
N SER A 29 20.32 12.98 5.17
CA SER A 29 20.61 13.12 3.74
C SER A 29 20.04 11.95 2.96
N LEU A 30 19.12 12.22 2.02
CA LEU A 30 18.56 11.19 1.14
C LEU A 30 19.31 11.10 -0.19
N SER A 31 19.46 9.88 -0.71
CA SER A 31 19.96 9.62 -2.05
C SER A 31 18.89 9.99 -3.09
N PHE A 32 19.14 11.01 -3.89
CA PHE A 32 18.28 11.43 -5.00
C PHE A 32 18.71 10.81 -6.35
N VAL A 33 19.71 9.93 -6.35
CA VAL A 33 20.23 9.30 -7.56
C VAL A 33 19.20 8.29 -8.09
N ARG A 34 18.73 8.52 -9.32
CA ARG A 34 17.74 7.65 -9.97
C ARG A 34 18.33 6.27 -10.23
N LYS A 35 17.61 5.24 -9.79
CA LYS A 35 17.99 3.84 -9.99
C LYS A 35 17.27 3.26 -11.21
N HIS A 36 17.93 3.33 -12.36
CA HIS A 36 17.34 2.94 -13.65
C HIS A 36 16.90 1.47 -13.71
N GLU A 37 17.59 0.58 -12.99
CA GLU A 37 17.26 -0.85 -12.90
C GLU A 37 16.04 -1.17 -12.02
N PHE A 38 15.60 -0.21 -11.18
CA PHE A 38 14.51 -0.45 -10.23
C PHE A 38 13.23 -0.89 -10.94
N VAL A 39 12.87 -0.28 -12.07
CA VAL A 39 11.65 -0.62 -12.81
C VAL A 39 11.66 -2.08 -13.31
N SER A 40 12.81 -2.59 -13.75
CA SER A 40 12.91 -3.99 -14.17
C SER A 40 12.73 -4.93 -12.96
N LYS A 41 13.42 -4.61 -11.86
CA LYS A 41 13.46 -5.43 -10.65
C LYS A 41 12.14 -5.42 -9.89
N MET A 42 11.44 -4.29 -9.92
CA MET A 42 10.06 -4.15 -9.46
C MET A 42 9.11 -5.10 -10.21
N LYS A 43 9.24 -5.23 -11.54
CA LYS A 43 8.41 -6.16 -12.34
C LYS A 43 8.71 -7.62 -12.05
N GLU A 44 9.98 -7.95 -11.86
CA GLU A 44 10.41 -9.29 -11.42
C GLU A 44 9.83 -9.59 -10.04
N ALA A 45 9.85 -8.62 -9.13
CA ALA A 45 9.40 -8.79 -7.76
C ALA A 45 7.88 -8.87 -7.59
N CYS A 46 7.08 -8.15 -8.37
CA CYS A 46 5.63 -8.11 -8.21
C CYS A 46 4.85 -8.94 -9.26
N GLY A 47 5.58 -9.69 -10.10
CA GLY A 47 4.98 -10.52 -11.14
C GLY A 47 4.87 -9.81 -12.48
N THR A 48 5.56 -10.35 -13.49
CA THR A 48 5.55 -9.78 -14.85
C THR A 48 4.19 -9.93 -15.54
N ALA A 49 3.45 -11.00 -15.24
CA ALA A 49 2.12 -11.23 -15.82
C ALA A 49 1.09 -10.24 -15.25
N GLU A 50 1.12 -10.03 -13.94
CA GLU A 50 0.31 -9.06 -13.20
C GLU A 50 0.59 -7.65 -13.71
N HIS A 51 1.86 -7.27 -13.83
CA HIS A 51 2.24 -5.97 -14.38
C HIS A 51 1.75 -5.77 -15.83
N LYS A 52 1.84 -6.81 -16.67
CA LYS A 52 1.29 -6.76 -18.05
C LYS A 52 -0.23 -6.59 -18.07
N LEU A 53 -0.94 -7.24 -17.15
CA LEU A 53 -2.39 -7.08 -16.99
C LEU A 53 -2.74 -5.63 -16.65
N LEU A 54 -2.05 -5.03 -15.66
CA LEU A 54 -2.32 -3.66 -15.21
C LEU A 54 -2.08 -2.60 -16.29
N LEU A 55 -1.17 -2.87 -17.23
CA LEU A 55 -0.93 -2.00 -18.39
C LEU A 55 -1.75 -2.38 -19.63
N SER A 56 -2.57 -3.43 -19.55
CA SER A 56 -3.33 -3.90 -20.70
C SER A 56 -4.47 -2.95 -21.06
N THR A 57 -4.80 -2.88 -22.34
CA THR A 57 -5.96 -2.13 -22.83
C THR A 57 -7.24 -2.58 -22.13
N GLY A 58 -7.41 -3.88 -21.88
CA GLY A 58 -8.59 -4.41 -21.18
C GLY A 58 -8.75 -3.81 -19.78
N PHE A 59 -7.65 -3.73 -19.01
CA PHE A 59 -7.69 -3.18 -17.66
C PHE A 59 -7.98 -1.67 -17.67
N ILE A 60 -7.34 -0.92 -18.58
CA ILE A 60 -7.62 0.52 -18.75
C ILE A 60 -9.10 0.74 -19.09
N LEU A 61 -9.64 -0.03 -20.03
CA LEU A 61 -11.06 0.05 -20.42
C LEU A 61 -12.01 -0.32 -19.27
N THR A 62 -11.60 -1.17 -18.31
CA THR A 62 -12.37 -1.46 -17.09
C THR A 62 -12.52 -0.23 -16.19
N LEU A 63 -11.51 0.65 -16.13
CA LEU A 63 -11.52 1.82 -15.24
C LEU A 63 -12.27 3.02 -15.82
N LEU A 64 -12.26 3.18 -17.16
CA LEU A 64 -12.82 4.36 -17.84
C LEU A 64 -14.29 4.67 -17.49
N PRO A 65 -15.23 3.70 -17.44
CA PRO A 65 -16.62 4.01 -17.13
C PRO A 65 -16.80 4.64 -15.74
N GLY A 66 -16.01 4.19 -14.76
CA GLY A 66 -16.02 4.76 -13.41
C GLY A 66 -15.46 6.18 -13.38
N MET A 67 -14.41 6.45 -14.16
CA MET A 67 -13.80 7.78 -14.24
C MET A 67 -14.66 8.81 -15.00
N LEU A 68 -15.36 8.39 -16.06
CA LEU A 68 -16.12 9.28 -16.94
C LEU A 68 -17.60 9.42 -16.53
N CYS A 69 -18.20 8.34 -16.03
CA CYS A 69 -19.64 8.27 -15.77
C CYS A 69 -19.97 7.83 -14.34
N GLY A 70 -18.96 7.57 -13.51
CA GLY A 70 -19.16 7.16 -12.12
C GLY A 70 -19.68 8.30 -11.24
N PRO A 71 -20.31 7.98 -10.11
CA PRO A 71 -20.65 8.98 -9.11
C PRO A 71 -19.37 9.64 -8.56
N LYS A 72 -19.48 10.89 -8.10
CA LYS A 72 -18.37 11.55 -7.40
C LYS A 72 -17.95 10.71 -6.19
N ALA A 73 -16.64 10.46 -6.08
CA ALA A 73 -16.08 9.78 -4.93
C ALA A 73 -16.41 10.55 -3.64
N LYS A 74 -16.78 9.82 -2.59
CA LYS A 74 -16.95 10.37 -1.25
C LYS A 74 -15.73 10.00 -0.43
N CYS A 75 -15.06 10.99 0.13
CA CYS A 75 -13.99 10.78 1.10
C CYS A 75 -14.60 10.57 2.48
N ASP A 76 -14.19 9.50 3.15
CA ASP A 76 -14.60 9.18 4.51
C ASP A 76 -13.35 8.79 5.31
N ALA A 77 -13.25 9.29 6.53
CA ALA A 77 -12.12 9.05 7.41
C ALA A 77 -12.64 8.43 8.70
N ARG A 78 -12.06 7.29 9.10
CA ARG A 78 -12.50 6.54 10.28
C ARG A 78 -11.31 6.12 11.12
N PHE A 79 -11.51 6.09 12.43
CA PHE A 79 -10.61 5.41 13.34
C PHE A 79 -10.77 3.90 13.23
N ILE A 80 -9.65 3.20 13.38
CA ILE A 80 -9.63 1.75 13.48
C ILE A 80 -9.81 1.38 14.95
N ASP A 81 -10.74 0.46 15.23
CA ASP A 81 -10.94 -0.09 16.57
C ASP A 81 -9.76 -1.00 16.95
N GLU A 82 -8.89 -0.48 17.80
CA GLU A 82 -7.66 -1.15 18.23
C GLU A 82 -7.94 -2.44 19.00
N GLU A 83 -8.97 -2.46 19.84
CA GLU A 83 -9.34 -3.63 20.63
C GLU A 83 -9.85 -4.74 19.71
N LYS A 84 -10.69 -4.40 18.73
CA LYS A 84 -11.15 -5.37 17.73
C LYS A 84 -9.98 -5.92 16.90
N VAL A 85 -9.03 -5.08 16.49
CA VAL A 85 -7.82 -5.55 15.79
C VAL A 85 -7.00 -6.49 16.68
N ARG A 86 -6.85 -6.17 17.96
CA ARG A 86 -6.13 -7.00 18.93
C ARG A 86 -6.77 -8.38 19.07
N GLN A 87 -8.10 -8.42 19.22
CA GLN A 87 -8.85 -9.67 19.32
C GLN A 87 -8.74 -10.52 18.05
N LEU A 88 -8.83 -9.91 16.87
CA LEU A 88 -8.63 -10.61 15.61
C LEU A 88 -7.23 -11.20 15.48
N LYS A 89 -6.18 -10.46 15.89
CA LYS A 89 -4.81 -11.01 15.90
C LYS A 89 -4.68 -12.23 16.82
N LEU A 90 -5.33 -12.21 17.99
CA LEU A 90 -5.32 -13.35 18.92
C LEU A 90 -6.07 -14.56 18.35
N ASP A 91 -7.23 -14.35 17.73
CA ASP A 91 -8.03 -15.41 17.12
C ASP A 91 -7.37 -16.03 15.87
N ILE A 92 -6.65 -15.24 15.08
CA ILE A 92 -5.85 -15.79 13.98
C ILE A 92 -4.67 -16.58 14.54
N LYS A 93 -3.99 -16.04 15.57
CA LYS A 93 -2.87 -16.73 16.22
C LYS A 93 -3.29 -18.08 16.82
N SER A 94 -4.45 -18.15 17.48
CA SER A 94 -4.95 -19.39 18.10
C SER A 94 -5.28 -20.51 17.09
N ARG A 95 -5.58 -20.13 15.84
CA ARG A 95 -5.87 -21.06 14.72
C ARG A 95 -4.64 -21.37 13.86
N SER A 96 -3.55 -20.64 14.05
CA SER A 96 -2.32 -20.81 13.30
C SER A 96 -1.59 -22.07 13.75
N THR A 97 -1.14 -22.86 12.77
CA THR A 97 -0.18 -23.96 13.00
C THR A 97 1.28 -23.51 12.90
N THR A 98 1.52 -22.24 12.50
CA THR A 98 2.85 -21.63 12.48
C THR A 98 3.32 -21.41 13.92
N PRO A 99 4.57 -21.76 14.27
CA PRO A 99 5.18 -21.45 15.57
C PRO A 99 4.99 -19.99 16.00
N ASP A 100 4.90 -19.78 17.30
CA ASP A 100 4.56 -18.49 17.93
C ASP A 100 5.54 -17.36 17.59
N ASP A 101 6.81 -17.71 17.37
CA ASP A 101 7.92 -16.86 16.97
C ASP A 101 7.93 -16.49 15.48
N GLU A 102 7.20 -17.24 14.65
CA GLU A 102 7.08 -17.03 13.20
C GLU A 102 5.71 -16.45 12.78
N PHE A 103 4.73 -16.47 13.67
CA PHE A 103 3.39 -15.97 13.36
C PHE A 103 3.32 -14.43 13.33
N VAL A 104 3.42 -13.88 12.12
CA VAL A 104 3.22 -12.44 11.86
C VAL A 104 1.94 -12.21 11.05
N CYS A 105 0.89 -11.70 11.71
CA CYS A 105 -0.27 -11.07 11.07
C CYS A 105 -0.34 -9.60 11.49
N SER A 106 -0.16 -8.70 10.53
CA SER A 106 -0.18 -7.26 10.77
C SER A 106 -1.60 -6.69 10.78
N THR A 107 -1.74 -5.48 11.32
CA THR A 107 -2.98 -4.70 11.19
C THR A 107 -3.31 -4.44 9.71
N ASN A 108 -2.30 -4.23 8.86
CA ASN A 108 -2.49 -4.04 7.43
C ASN A 108 -3.14 -5.27 6.77
N ASP A 109 -2.73 -6.49 7.12
CA ASP A 109 -3.33 -7.71 6.55
C ASP A 109 -4.82 -7.81 6.90
N ILE A 110 -5.16 -7.48 8.16
CA ILE A 110 -6.54 -7.46 8.65
C ILE A 110 -7.38 -6.43 7.89
N ILE A 111 -6.88 -5.20 7.77
CA ILE A 111 -7.58 -4.11 7.08
C ILE A 111 -7.70 -4.39 5.59
N THR A 112 -6.64 -4.81 4.92
CA THR A 112 -6.64 -5.16 3.49
C THR A 112 -7.69 -6.24 3.20
N SER A 113 -7.73 -7.29 4.02
CA SER A 113 -8.70 -8.36 3.87
C SER A 113 -10.14 -7.89 4.13
N ALA A 114 -10.35 -7.11 5.19
CA ALA A 114 -11.67 -6.52 5.48
C ALA A 114 -12.15 -5.58 4.37
N PHE A 115 -11.26 -4.75 3.84
CA PHE A 115 -11.52 -3.83 2.73
C PHE A 115 -11.88 -4.59 1.46
N SER A 116 -11.16 -5.67 1.14
CA SER A 116 -11.47 -6.53 0.00
C SER A 116 -12.88 -7.12 0.08
N ARG A 117 -13.27 -7.63 1.26
CA ARG A 117 -14.62 -8.18 1.46
C ARG A 117 -15.70 -7.09 1.39
N ALA A 118 -15.45 -5.93 2.00
CA ALA A 118 -16.39 -4.81 2.00
C ALA A 118 -16.66 -4.26 0.59
N THR A 119 -15.63 -4.20 -0.24
CA THR A 119 -15.74 -3.73 -1.64
C THR A 119 -16.10 -4.85 -2.62
N LYS A 120 -16.13 -6.11 -2.15
CA LYS A 120 -16.32 -7.31 -2.97
C LYS A 120 -15.34 -7.37 -4.14
N SER A 121 -14.07 -7.04 -3.87
CA SER A 121 -13.03 -7.00 -4.88
C SER A 121 -12.88 -8.37 -5.56
N GLU A 122 -12.86 -8.37 -6.88
CA GLU A 122 -12.40 -9.51 -7.67
C GLU A 122 -10.91 -9.38 -8.00
N ILE A 123 -10.44 -8.13 -8.08
CA ILE A 123 -9.02 -7.76 -8.10
C ILE A 123 -8.78 -6.75 -6.99
N LEU A 124 -7.89 -7.06 -6.06
CA LEU A 124 -7.40 -6.10 -5.08
C LEU A 124 -5.93 -5.78 -5.37
N LEU A 125 -5.62 -4.50 -5.52
CA LEU A 125 -4.25 -4.01 -5.66
C LEU A 125 -3.80 -3.42 -4.33
N MET A 126 -2.74 -3.97 -3.74
CA MET A 126 -2.15 -3.42 -2.53
C MET A 126 -0.79 -2.82 -2.86
N ALA A 127 -0.65 -1.51 -2.68
CA ALA A 127 0.66 -0.87 -2.80
C ALA A 127 1.58 -1.34 -1.65
N ILE A 128 2.83 -1.65 -2.00
CA ILE A 128 3.88 -2.06 -1.06
C ILE A 128 5.14 -1.24 -1.30
N ASN A 129 5.79 -0.83 -0.20
CA ASN A 129 7.14 -0.29 -0.26
C ASN A 129 8.12 -1.41 -0.61
N LEU A 130 8.91 -1.22 -1.67
CA LEU A 130 9.93 -2.18 -2.12
C LEU A 130 11.32 -1.91 -1.55
N ARG A 131 11.52 -0.81 -0.80
CA ARG A 131 12.79 -0.58 -0.08
C ARG A 131 13.10 -1.75 0.84
N ASN A 132 14.35 -2.20 0.78
CA ASN A 132 14.88 -3.39 1.46
C ASN A 132 14.17 -4.71 1.13
N ARG A 133 13.27 -4.72 0.13
CA ARG A 133 12.62 -5.94 -0.39
C ARG A 133 13.19 -6.36 -1.74
N VAL A 134 13.81 -5.41 -2.45
CA VAL A 134 14.60 -5.63 -3.65
C VAL A 134 15.97 -5.01 -3.45
N SER A 135 17.01 -5.58 -4.07
CA SER A 135 18.41 -5.15 -3.92
C SER A 135 18.64 -3.70 -4.36
N GLU A 136 17.77 -3.18 -5.22
CA GLU A 136 17.91 -1.88 -5.83
C GLU A 136 17.38 -0.76 -4.94
N ALA A 137 16.58 -1.02 -3.91
CA ALA A 137 15.96 0.05 -3.13
C ALA A 137 16.27 -0.09 -1.63
N SER A 138 16.59 1.02 -0.99
CA SER A 138 16.93 1.11 0.43
C SER A 138 16.17 2.26 1.10
N ASP A 139 16.12 2.26 2.43
CA ASP A 139 15.48 3.33 3.21
C ASP A 139 16.10 4.72 3.01
N ASN A 140 17.29 4.81 2.41
CA ASN A 140 17.93 6.09 2.12
C ASN A 140 17.55 6.69 0.77
N ASP A 141 16.84 5.97 -0.08
CA ASP A 141 16.50 6.46 -1.42
C ASP A 141 15.26 7.35 -1.40
N ALA A 142 15.44 8.60 -1.86
CA ALA A 142 14.37 9.51 -2.19
C ALA A 142 13.81 9.17 -3.57
N GLY A 143 12.50 8.94 -3.64
CA GLY A 143 11.84 8.64 -4.90
C GLY A 143 10.58 7.82 -4.73
N ASN A 144 10.01 7.39 -5.86
CA ASN A 144 8.96 6.38 -5.86
C ASN A 144 9.59 4.98 -5.99
N TYR A 145 9.55 4.22 -4.90
CA TYR A 145 10.02 2.84 -4.81
C TYR A 145 8.93 1.93 -4.25
N GLU A 146 7.71 2.14 -4.70
CA GLU A 146 6.58 1.26 -4.44
C GLU A 146 6.14 0.50 -5.69
N SER A 147 5.38 -0.56 -5.48
CA SER A 147 4.67 -1.29 -6.52
C SER A 147 3.40 -1.89 -5.94
N VAL A 148 2.59 -2.53 -6.76
CA VAL A 148 1.36 -3.18 -6.33
C VAL A 148 1.50 -4.69 -6.35
N VAL A 149 1.08 -5.34 -5.27
CA VAL A 149 0.76 -6.77 -5.25
C VAL A 149 -0.69 -6.91 -5.68
N LEU A 150 -0.92 -7.70 -6.72
CA LEU A 150 -2.26 -8.06 -7.16
C LEU A 150 -2.75 -9.26 -6.35
N TYR A 151 -3.99 -9.21 -5.88
CA TYR A 151 -4.70 -10.32 -5.27
C TYR A 151 -5.97 -10.62 -6.07
N ASP A 152 -6.28 -11.91 -6.18
CA ASP A 152 -7.62 -12.39 -6.55
C ASP A 152 -8.50 -12.48 -5.30
N ALA A 153 -9.81 -12.65 -5.49
CA ALA A 153 -10.76 -12.71 -4.38
C ALA A 153 -10.38 -13.73 -3.28
N PRO A 154 -9.95 -14.98 -3.59
CA PRO A 154 -9.48 -15.91 -2.56
C PRO A 154 -8.19 -15.44 -1.88
N GLY A 155 -7.26 -14.83 -2.63
CA GLY A 155 -5.98 -14.34 -2.11
C GLY A 155 -6.10 -13.17 -1.14
N SER A 156 -7.23 -12.45 -1.15
CA SER A 156 -7.52 -11.33 -0.23
C SER A 156 -8.65 -11.61 0.76
N GLU A 157 -9.26 -12.80 0.72
CA GLU A 157 -10.43 -13.13 1.53
C GLU A 157 -10.14 -13.14 3.03
N SER A 158 -8.93 -13.55 3.44
CA SER A 158 -8.50 -13.59 4.84
C SER A 158 -7.17 -12.85 5.07
N PRO A 159 -6.89 -12.38 6.30
CA PRO A 159 -5.60 -11.75 6.62
C PRO A 159 -4.39 -12.66 6.36
N GLU A 160 -4.54 -13.95 6.60
CA GLU A 160 -3.52 -14.98 6.34
C GLU A 160 -3.27 -15.13 4.84
N ALA A 161 -4.33 -15.10 4.02
CA ALA A 161 -4.21 -15.13 2.57
C ALA A 161 -3.44 -13.91 2.05
N VAL A 162 -3.76 -12.70 2.56
CA VAL A 162 -3.02 -11.47 2.23
C VAL A 162 -1.55 -11.60 2.59
N ARG A 163 -1.27 -12.06 3.81
CA ARG A 163 0.08 -12.25 4.34
C ARG A 163 0.88 -13.30 3.56
N SER A 164 0.22 -14.34 3.06
CA SER A 164 0.88 -15.43 2.31
C SER A 164 1.59 -14.95 1.04
N ALA A 165 1.07 -13.91 0.38
CA ALA A 165 1.69 -13.31 -0.80
C ALA A 165 2.99 -12.56 -0.45
N LEU A 166 3.18 -12.14 0.82
CA LEU A 166 4.35 -11.40 1.27
C LEU A 166 5.40 -12.29 1.97
N ARG A 167 4.96 -13.36 2.67
CA ARG A 167 5.86 -14.22 3.46
C ARG A 167 6.94 -14.93 2.65
N GLY A 168 6.63 -15.32 1.41
CA GLY A 168 7.58 -16.06 0.56
C GLY A 168 8.76 -15.23 0.05
N GLY A 169 8.80 -13.93 0.35
CA GLY A 169 9.75 -13.02 -0.27
C GLY A 169 9.45 -12.79 -1.75
N VAL A 170 10.45 -12.29 -2.47
CA VAL A 170 10.38 -12.09 -3.91
C VAL A 170 10.28 -13.47 -4.62
N PRO A 171 9.32 -13.67 -5.54
CA PRO A 171 8.33 -12.71 -6.01
C PRO A 171 7.07 -12.64 -5.13
N PHE A 172 6.59 -11.42 -4.89
CA PHE A 172 5.35 -11.08 -4.19
C PHE A 172 4.13 -11.27 -5.10
N ILE A 173 3.81 -12.52 -5.40
CA ILE A 173 2.70 -12.87 -6.28
C ILE A 173 1.49 -13.41 -5.50
N ARG A 174 0.31 -13.24 -6.11
CA ARG A 174 -0.96 -13.82 -5.65
C ARG A 174 -0.86 -15.31 -5.41
N ARG A 175 -1.56 -15.78 -4.37
CA ARG A 175 -1.59 -17.19 -3.96
C ARG A 175 -2.95 -17.87 -4.14
N GLY A 176 -4.01 -17.15 -4.54
CA GLY A 176 -5.35 -17.70 -4.70
C GLY A 176 -5.57 -18.59 -5.93
N ASN A 177 -4.52 -18.83 -6.74
CA ASN A 177 -4.49 -19.76 -7.88
C ASN A 177 -5.53 -19.53 -9.00
N ALA A 178 -6.35 -18.47 -8.95
CA ALA A 178 -7.26 -18.17 -10.06
C ALA A 178 -6.46 -17.81 -11.33
N PRO A 179 -6.98 -17.93 -12.56
CA PRO A 179 -6.31 -17.31 -13.70
C PRO A 179 -6.42 -15.78 -13.62
N LEU A 180 -5.44 -15.06 -14.19
CA LEU A 180 -5.60 -13.62 -14.40
C LEU A 180 -6.81 -13.37 -15.32
N PRO A 181 -7.60 -12.30 -15.11
CA PRO A 181 -8.75 -12.01 -15.95
C PRO A 181 -8.36 -11.82 -17.42
N SER A 182 -9.10 -12.48 -18.30
CA SER A 182 -9.02 -12.27 -19.75
C SER A 182 -9.59 -10.92 -20.16
N PHE A 183 -9.28 -10.48 -21.38
CA PHE A 183 -9.79 -9.23 -21.95
C PHE A 183 -11.32 -9.10 -21.86
N PHE A 184 -12.07 -10.16 -22.20
CA PHE A 184 -13.53 -10.12 -22.12
C PHE A 184 -14.07 -10.16 -20.69
N GLN A 185 -13.34 -10.76 -19.74
CA GLN A 185 -13.69 -10.65 -18.32
C GLN A 185 -13.50 -9.21 -17.82
N LEU A 186 -12.39 -8.55 -18.20
CA LEU A 186 -12.13 -7.15 -17.89
C LEU A 186 -13.24 -6.22 -18.42
N LEU A 187 -13.66 -6.41 -19.68
CA LEU A 187 -14.73 -5.62 -20.29
C LEU A 187 -16.11 -5.84 -19.67
N ARG A 188 -16.35 -6.97 -19.01
CA ARG A 188 -17.62 -7.23 -18.29
C ARG A 188 -17.74 -6.47 -16.97
N GLY A 189 -16.70 -5.76 -16.55
CA GLY A 189 -16.71 -4.93 -15.34
C GLY A 189 -16.29 -5.71 -14.10
N VAL A 190 -15.01 -6.08 -14.04
CA VAL A 190 -14.41 -6.70 -12.86
C VAL A 190 -14.32 -5.66 -11.74
N ARG A 191 -14.67 -6.03 -10.52
CA ARG A 191 -14.54 -5.11 -9.37
C ARG A 191 -13.09 -5.00 -8.94
N VAL A 192 -12.47 -3.88 -9.29
CA VAL A 192 -11.12 -3.52 -8.90
C VAL A 192 -11.16 -2.64 -7.66
N SER A 193 -10.33 -2.93 -6.68
CA SER A 193 -10.12 -2.08 -5.51
C SER A 193 -8.63 -1.87 -5.29
N ILE A 194 -8.26 -0.69 -4.78
CA ILE A 194 -6.88 -0.33 -4.51
C ILE A 194 -6.79 0.07 -3.04
N ILE A 195 -5.77 -0.44 -2.34
CA ILE A 195 -5.46 -0.05 -0.97
C ILE A 195 -3.97 0.30 -0.87
N THR A 196 -3.68 1.40 -0.18
CA THR A 196 -2.33 1.86 0.11
C THR A 196 -2.14 1.92 1.63
N ASN A 197 -0.92 1.67 2.09
CA ASN A 197 -0.59 1.73 3.52
C ASN A 197 0.42 2.85 3.78
N TRP A 198 0.02 3.77 4.65
CA TRP A 198 0.77 4.97 5.02
C TRP A 198 1.36 4.87 6.43
N ALA A 199 1.33 3.68 7.04
CA ALA A 199 1.99 3.37 8.31
C ALA A 199 3.43 2.88 8.07
N PHE A 200 4.41 3.75 8.33
CA PHE A 200 5.84 3.46 8.20
C PHE A 200 6.50 3.44 9.57
N SER A 201 7.43 2.51 9.81
CA SER A 201 8.18 2.43 11.08
C SER A 201 9.07 3.64 11.32
N SER A 202 9.52 4.29 10.25
CA SER A 202 10.33 5.51 10.28
C SER A 202 9.52 6.77 10.59
N PHE A 203 8.19 6.70 10.56
CA PHE A 203 7.32 7.84 10.79
C PHE A 203 6.58 7.69 12.12
N ARG A 204 6.68 8.70 12.97
CA ARG A 204 5.85 8.81 14.17
C ARG A 204 4.79 9.88 13.94
N ALA A 205 3.56 9.58 14.36
CA ALA A 205 2.38 10.42 14.09
C ALA A 205 2.30 11.69 14.97
N ASP A 206 3.23 11.88 15.89
CA ASP A 206 3.39 13.05 16.76
C ASP A 206 4.08 14.21 16.02
N LEU A 207 3.45 14.66 14.94
CA LEU A 207 3.91 15.82 14.18
C LEU A 207 3.85 17.08 15.07
N GLN A 208 5.01 17.67 15.31
CA GLN A 208 5.17 18.98 15.95
C GLN A 208 5.67 19.96 14.90
N MET A 209 4.76 20.81 14.43
CA MET A 209 5.08 21.84 13.45
C MET A 209 5.21 23.17 14.17
N LEU A 210 6.18 23.97 13.77
CA LEU A 210 6.38 25.33 14.25
C LEU A 210 5.83 26.33 13.24
N ASP A 211 5.27 27.44 13.73
CA ASP A 211 4.99 28.61 12.90
C ASP A 211 6.25 29.47 12.70
N GLU A 212 6.10 30.60 12.00
CA GLU A 212 7.20 31.54 11.73
C GLU A 212 7.82 32.18 12.99
N GLU A 213 7.11 32.13 14.12
CA GLU A 213 7.56 32.63 15.42
C GLU A 213 8.04 31.50 16.35
N ALA A 214 8.26 30.30 15.80
CA ALA A 214 8.65 29.10 16.55
C ALA A 214 7.64 28.67 17.63
N ARG A 215 6.34 28.91 17.41
CA ARG A 215 5.26 28.41 18.26
C ARG A 215 4.70 27.10 17.72
N GLY A 216 4.40 26.17 18.61
CA GLY A 216 3.78 24.89 18.25
C GLY A 216 2.39 25.07 17.63
N VAL A 217 2.20 24.50 16.45
CA VAL A 217 0.91 24.49 15.74
C VAL A 217 0.13 23.24 16.16
N PRO A 218 -1.08 23.37 16.73
CA PRO A 218 -1.86 22.21 17.14
C PRO A 218 -2.32 21.41 15.91
N LEU A 219 -1.96 20.13 15.86
CA LEU A 219 -2.36 19.20 14.81
C LEU A 219 -3.24 18.09 15.38
N THR A 220 -4.53 18.11 15.03
CA THR A 220 -5.51 17.14 15.54
C THR A 220 -5.50 15.82 14.75
N LEU A 221 -5.33 15.92 13.42
CA LEU A 221 -5.34 14.77 12.53
C LEU A 221 -4.58 15.12 11.25
N HIS A 222 -3.64 14.26 10.87
CA HIS A 222 -3.03 14.30 9.55
C HIS A 222 -3.68 13.23 8.67
N LEU A 223 -4.32 13.66 7.58
CA LEU A 223 -4.85 12.79 6.55
C LEU A 223 -4.06 13.03 5.26
N PRO A 224 -3.32 12.05 4.74
CA PRO A 224 -2.79 12.16 3.39
C PRO A 224 -3.96 12.12 2.41
N VAL A 225 -4.07 13.18 1.59
CA VAL A 225 -5.06 13.26 0.53
C VAL A 225 -4.34 13.19 -0.80
N TYR A 226 -4.78 12.28 -1.64
CA TYR A 226 -4.35 12.22 -3.03
C TYR A 226 -5.29 13.13 -3.84
N ASP A 227 -4.77 14.23 -4.35
CA ASP A 227 -5.49 15.18 -5.21
C ASP A 227 -5.07 14.95 -6.68
N TYR A 228 -6.05 14.82 -7.58
CA TYR A 228 -5.85 14.48 -9.01
C TYR A 228 -6.12 15.70 -9.89
#